data_AF-A0A959IEG9-F1
#
_entry.id   AF-A0A959IEG9-F1
#
_cell.length_a   1.000
_cell.length_b   1.000
_cell.length_c   1.000
_cell.angle_alpha   90.00
_cell.angle_beta   90.00
_cell.angle_gamma   90.00
#
_symmetry.space_group_name_H-M   'P 1'
#
loop_
_entity.id
_entity.type
_entity.pdbx_description
1 polymer ?
#
loop_
_entity_poly.entity_id
_entity_poly.type
_entity_poly.pdbx_seq_one_letter_code
_entity_poly.pdbx_strand_id
1 'polypeptide(L)' 'KRSRKIMKSLPSGDTPVRVSETPYFIDKHGQLSREMVQDNPGVVSISRCGVCHTTADKGSFSESAIRIPGFGRWEDKDR' A
#
# COMPACT_ATOMS: atom_id res chain seq x y z
N LYS A 1 3.88 4.86 15.55
CA LYS A 1 2.85 3.88 15.10
C LYS A 1 2.12 4.45 13.88
N ARG A 2 1.80 3.62 12.86
CA ARG A 2 1.20 4.07 11.57
C ARG A 2 -0.17 4.72 11.75
N SER A 3 -1.00 4.23 12.68
CA SER A 3 -2.32 4.81 13.00
C SER A 3 -2.28 6.32 13.29
N ARG A 4 -1.30 6.78 14.08
CA ARG A 4 -1.14 8.22 14.36
C ARG A 4 -0.77 9.02 13.12
N LYS A 5 0.00 8.45 12.19
CA LYS A 5 0.37 9.11 10.93
C LYS A 5 -0.83 9.25 10.01
N ILE A 6 -1.68 8.22 9.93
CA ILE A 6 -2.95 8.26 9.19
C ILE A 6 -3.84 9.35 9.77
N MET A 7 -4.13 9.32 11.08
CA MET A 7 -4.98 10.32 11.73
C MET A 7 -4.46 11.75 11.53
N LYS A 8 -3.14 11.96 11.62
CA LYS A 8 -2.51 13.28 11.40
C LYS A 8 -2.65 13.76 9.95
N SER A 9 -2.80 12.86 8.99
CA SER A 9 -2.93 13.21 7.58
C SER A 9 -4.36 13.58 7.15
N LEU A 10 -5.36 13.31 7.98
CA LEU A 10 -6.75 13.57 7.65
C LEU A 10 -7.06 15.08 7.74
N PRO A 11 -7.76 15.66 6.76
CA PRO A 11 -8.37 16.98 6.88
C PRO A 11 -9.36 17.04 8.04
N SER A 12 -9.52 18.23 8.63
CA SER A 12 -10.50 18.43 9.72
C SER A 12 -11.92 18.16 9.24
N GLY A 13 -12.63 17.28 9.94
CA GLY A 13 -14.01 16.90 9.60
C GLY A 13 -14.11 15.69 8.66
N ASP A 14 -13.00 15.25 8.06
CA ASP A 14 -13.01 14.07 7.20
C ASP A 14 -13.11 12.78 8.03
N THR A 15 -14.03 11.91 7.62
CA THR A 15 -14.22 10.57 8.20
C THR A 15 -14.20 9.53 7.07
N PRO A 16 -13.01 9.21 6.51
CA PRO A 16 -12.91 8.29 5.39
C PRO A 16 -13.31 6.87 5.81
N VAL A 17 -14.12 6.22 4.98
CA VAL A 17 -14.58 4.84 5.20
C VAL A 17 -13.51 3.83 4.79
N ARG A 18 -12.60 4.20 3.87
CA ARG A 18 -11.53 3.33 3.39
C ARG A 18 -10.15 3.86 3.77
N VAL A 19 -9.30 2.98 4.29
CA VAL A 19 -7.89 3.30 4.55
C VAL A 19 -7.16 3.71 3.28
N SER A 20 -7.50 3.09 2.14
CA SER A 20 -6.88 3.35 0.84
C SER A 20 -7.14 4.76 0.30
N GLU A 21 -8.12 5.47 0.84
CA GLU A 21 -8.48 6.84 0.45
C GLU A 21 -7.83 7.90 1.36
N THR A 22 -7.13 7.48 2.43
CA THR A 22 -6.48 8.42 3.35
C THR A 22 -5.24 9.05 2.70
N PRO A 23 -4.93 10.34 2.97
CA PRO A 23 -3.78 11.00 2.34
C PRO A 23 -2.45 10.32 2.66
N TYR A 24 -2.25 9.85 3.89
CA TYR A 24 -1.06 9.07 4.25
C TYR A 24 -0.92 7.78 3.42
N PHE A 25 -2.01 7.08 3.14
CA PHE A 25 -1.96 5.87 2.33
C PHE A 25 -1.60 6.18 0.88
N ILE A 26 -2.24 7.21 0.30
CA ILE A 26 -1.99 7.65 -1.08
C ILE A 26 -0.52 8.07 -1.24
N ASP A 27 0.04 8.84 -0.31
CA ASP A 27 1.46 9.21 -0.29
C ASP A 27 2.38 7.98 -0.33
N LYS A 28 2.10 6.96 0.48
CA LYS A 28 2.94 5.75 0.53
C LYS A 28 2.82 4.83 -0.67
N HIS A 29 1.75 4.94 -1.44
CA HIS A 29 1.53 4.09 -2.63
C HIS A 29 1.61 4.89 -3.93
N GLY A 30 1.96 6.18 -3.88
CA GLY A 30 1.96 7.09 -5.04
C GLY A 30 2.96 6.73 -6.14
N GLN A 31 3.94 5.88 -5.85
CA GLN A 31 4.92 5.37 -6.84
C GLN A 31 4.44 4.13 -7.59
N LEU A 32 3.28 3.56 -7.24
CA LEU A 32 2.76 2.37 -7.91
C LEU A 32 2.13 2.74 -9.25
N SER A 33 2.49 2.01 -10.30
CA SER A 33 1.82 2.11 -11.59
C SER A 33 0.50 1.32 -11.59
N ARG A 34 -0.37 1.60 -12.55
CA ARG A 34 -1.61 0.81 -12.72
C ARG A 34 -1.33 -0.66 -13.04
N GLU A 35 -0.29 -0.92 -13.83
CA GLU A 35 0.14 -2.28 -14.19
C GLU A 35 0.60 -3.10 -12.99
N MET A 36 1.08 -2.44 -11.92
CA MET A 36 1.42 -3.13 -10.68
C MET A 36 0.19 -3.50 -9.84
N VAL A 37 -0.94 -2.81 -10.00
CA VAL A 37 -2.11 -2.91 -9.11
C VAL A 37 -3.41 -3.19 -9.86
N GLN A 38 -4.04 -2.17 -10.46
CA GLN A 38 -5.38 -2.28 -11.03
C GLN A 38 -5.43 -3.22 -12.23
N ASP A 39 -4.41 -3.15 -13.08
CA ASP A 39 -4.36 -3.94 -14.32
C ASP A 39 -3.61 -5.28 -14.09
N ASN A 40 -3.10 -5.54 -12.88
CA ASN A 40 -2.41 -6.77 -12.50
C ASN A 40 -3.42 -7.85 -12.04
N PRO A 41 -3.62 -8.96 -12.76
CA PRO A 41 -4.55 -10.01 -12.35
C PRO A 41 -4.15 -10.72 -11.05
N GLY A 42 -2.86 -10.66 -10.66
CA GLY A 42 -2.38 -11.19 -9.39
C GLY A 42 -2.72 -10.29 -8.19
N VAL A 43 -2.99 -9.01 -8.42
CA VAL A 43 -3.28 -8.01 -7.37
C VAL A 43 -4.74 -7.57 -7.42
N VAL A 44 -5.21 -7.05 -8.56
CA VAL A 44 -6.58 -6.59 -8.84
C VAL A 44 -7.00 -5.34 -8.06
N SER A 45 -6.61 -5.22 -6.79
CA SER A 45 -7.00 -4.11 -5.93
C SER A 45 -5.97 -3.82 -4.85
N ILE A 46 -5.73 -2.53 -4.60
CA ILE A 46 -4.86 -2.02 -3.54
C ILE A 46 -5.36 -2.40 -2.13
N SER A 47 -6.64 -2.75 -1.99
CA SER A 47 -7.21 -3.19 -0.71
C SER A 47 -6.74 -4.59 -0.29
N ARG A 48 -6.12 -5.36 -1.18
CA ARG A 48 -5.61 -6.71 -0.89
C ARG A 48 -4.19 -6.63 -0.31
N CYS A 49 -4.07 -6.00 0.85
CA CYS A 49 -2.79 -5.66 1.49
C CYS A 49 -1.77 -6.80 1.50
N GLY A 50 -2.23 -8.01 1.85
CA GLY A 50 -1.39 -9.20 1.99
C GLY A 50 -0.79 -9.74 0.69
N VAL A 51 -1.29 -9.30 -0.47
CA VAL A 51 -0.75 -9.72 -1.78
C VAL A 51 0.64 -9.15 -2.00
N CYS A 52 0.83 -7.85 -1.70
CA CYS A 52 2.14 -7.20 -1.83
C CYS A 52 2.93 -7.24 -0.51
N HIS A 53 2.26 -6.96 0.61
CA HIS A 53 2.85 -7.05 1.94
C HIS A 53 2.64 -8.45 2.53
N THR A 54 3.52 -9.37 2.17
CA THR A 54 3.44 -10.81 2.53
C THR A 54 3.39 -11.11 4.04
N THR A 55 3.64 -10.12 4.91
CA THR A 55 3.61 -10.22 6.37
C THR A 55 2.59 -9.30 7.05
N ALA A 56 1.60 -8.82 6.28
CA ALA A 56 0.55 -7.93 6.77
C ALA A 56 -0.35 -8.57 7.84
N ASP A 57 -0.53 -9.89 7.80
CA ASP A 57 -1.22 -10.70 8.83
C ASP A 57 -0.57 -10.56 10.22
N LYS A 58 0.75 -10.35 10.26
CA LYS A 58 1.54 -10.07 11.47
C LYS A 58 1.61 -8.57 11.81
N GLY A 59 0.89 -7.72 11.08
CA GLY A 59 0.92 -6.27 11.23
C GLY A 59 2.19 -5.59 10.70
N SER A 60 3.03 -6.32 9.94
CA SER A 60 4.24 -5.79 9.33
C SER A 60 3.96 -5.32 7.89
N PHE A 61 4.39 -4.10 7.59
CA PHE A 61 4.28 -3.48 6.27
C PHE A 61 5.61 -2.83 5.89
N SER A 62 6.71 -3.53 6.16
CA SER A 62 8.07 -3.10 5.79
C SER A 62 8.23 -3.16 4.28
N GLU A 63 8.91 -2.16 3.69
CA GLU A 63 9.20 -2.12 2.26
C GLU A 63 10.12 -3.28 1.83
N SER A 64 11.06 -3.67 2.69
CA SER A 64 12.00 -4.77 2.45
C SER A 64 11.35 -6.15 2.28
N ALA A 65 10.10 -6.31 2.71
CA ALA A 65 9.33 -7.54 2.59
C ALA A 65 8.24 -7.47 1.51
N ILE A 66 8.17 -6.37 0.75
CA ILE A 66 7.19 -6.21 -0.33
C ILE A 66 7.61 -7.09 -1.52
N ARG A 67 6.64 -7.85 -2.01
CA ARG A 67 6.75 -8.57 -3.28
C ARG A 67 5.49 -8.36 -4.10
N ILE A 68 5.62 -7.75 -5.27
CA ILE A 68 4.49 -7.51 -6.17
C ILE A 68 4.42 -8.68 -7.17
N PRO A 69 3.29 -9.40 -7.28
CA PRO A 69 3.12 -10.45 -8.28
C PRO A 69 3.46 -9.96 -9.69
N GLY A 70 4.32 -10.67 -10.40
CA GLY A 70 4.79 -10.30 -11.73
C GLY A 70 5.91 -9.25 -11.79
N PHE A 71 6.19 -8.53 -10.70
CA PHE A 71 7.20 -7.45 -10.65
C PHE A 71 8.37 -7.74 -9.70
N GLY A 72 8.26 -8.74 -8.81
CA GLY A 72 9.35 -9.11 -7.91
C GLY A 72 9.39 -8.29 -6.62
N ARG A 73 10.58 -8.09 -6.05
CA ARG A 73 10.76 -7.35 -4.79
C ARG A 73 10.78 -5.85 -5.05
N TRP A 74 10.21 -5.08 -4.11
CA TRP A 74 10.16 -3.62 -4.25
C TRP A 74 11.54 -2.96 -4.29
N GLU A 75 12.51 -3.47 -3.51
CA GLU A 75 13.88 -2.93 -3.45
C GLU A 75 14.63 -3.03 -4.79
N ASP A 76 14.21 -3.94 -5.68
CA ASP A 76 14.85 -4.13 -6.97
C ASP A 76 14.32 -3.17 -8.05
N LYS A 77 13.32 -2.31 -7.75
CA LYS A 77 12.68 -1.43 -8.75
C LYS A 77 13.60 -0.35 -9.34
N ASP A 78 14.69 -0.02 -8.63
CA ASP A 78 15.66 1.02 -8.99
C ASP A 78 17.04 0.42 -9.34
N ARG A 79 17.11 -0.91 -9.52
CA ARG A 79 18.32 -1.64 -9.94
C ARG A 79 18.29 -1.92 -11.43
#